data_AF-A0A2T4X674-F1
#
_entry.id   AF-A0A2T4X674-F1
#
_cell.length_a   1.000
_cell.length_b   1.000
_cell.length_c   1.000
_cell.angle_alpha   90.00
_cell.angle_beta   90.00
_cell.angle_gamma   90.00
#
_symmetry.space_group_name_H-M   'P 1'
#
loop_
_entity.id
_entity.type
_entity.pdbx_description
1 polymer ?
#
loop_
_entity_poly.entity_id
_entity_poly.type
_entity_poly.pdbx_seq_one_letter_code
_entity_poly.pdbx_strand_id
1 'polypeptide(L)'
;MNGYRILIITDHRKHTAENGVYPIGRALHHHPGFTQVDIVTRSHAAHADFFEKHLPGPLQATPVKHDFSFYPDGRDLSQNLRPVALTDYDVVWLRLPPPFPEKLAAMLTTCYPQQLFINHPAGILRTGSKDFLLDFPALCPPMQLCQTLEDIIQFKARFAIVLKPLRAYGGQGVVRIDGDQVSSEGKNLSFAQFARQYQADPQPYLGVKFLKNVSMGDKRIVVFDGHIMGAALRIPAPGSWLCNVAQGGNSIIAEVDADEEAIIAALQPTLAQMGVVMYGIDTLVGDDNKRVLSEINATSIGGLQQMAQQNGQPLVEQAVEILWQYIDRKLKNITC
;
A
#
# COMPACT_ATOMS: atom_id res chain seq x y z
N MET A 1 -21.08 -8.05 24.95
CA MET A 1 -21.19 -7.58 23.54
C MET A 1 -20.77 -8.75 22.66
N ASN A 2 -21.50 -9.05 21.58
CA ASN A 2 -21.05 -10.08 20.65
C ASN A 2 -19.82 -9.52 19.90
N GLY A 3 -18.67 -10.17 20.02
CA GLY A 3 -17.46 -9.80 19.28
C GLY A 3 -17.60 -10.11 17.79
N TYR A 4 -16.80 -9.45 16.96
CA TYR A 4 -16.83 -9.58 15.50
C TYR A 4 -16.01 -10.78 15.01
N ARG A 5 -16.43 -11.35 13.89
CA ARG A 5 -15.69 -12.37 13.13
C ARG A 5 -14.96 -11.67 11.99
N ILE A 6 -13.63 -11.83 11.95
CA ILE A 6 -12.78 -11.22 10.93
C ILE A 6 -12.01 -12.28 10.13
N LEU A 7 -12.02 -12.12 8.80
CA LEU A 7 -11.22 -12.91 7.88
C LEU A 7 -10.12 -12.05 7.24
N ILE A 8 -8.86 -12.42 7.39
CA ILE A 8 -7.73 -11.74 6.74
C ILE A 8 -7.36 -12.50 5.47
N ILE A 9 -7.27 -11.81 4.34
CA ILE A 9 -6.82 -12.37 3.06
C ILE A 9 -5.42 -11.84 2.74
N THR A 10 -4.44 -12.73 2.63
CA THR A 10 -3.02 -12.38 2.43
C THR A 10 -2.34 -13.26 1.36
N ASP A 11 -1.06 -13.04 1.10
CA ASP A 11 -0.26 -13.87 0.18
C ASP A 11 1.09 -14.28 0.79
N HIS A 12 1.13 -15.49 1.35
CA HIS A 12 2.31 -16.03 2.03
C HIS A 12 3.57 -16.07 1.16
N ARG A 13 3.44 -16.15 -0.17
CA ARG A 13 4.58 -16.28 -1.10
C ARG A 13 5.56 -15.10 -1.03
N LYS A 14 5.12 -13.96 -0.46
CA LYS A 14 5.90 -12.73 -0.32
C LYS A 14 6.18 -12.37 1.14
N HIS A 15 5.82 -13.23 2.09
CA HIS A 15 6.03 -12.94 3.50
C HIS A 15 7.48 -13.18 3.93
N THR A 16 7.88 -12.42 4.94
CA THR A 16 9.08 -12.63 5.76
C THR A 16 8.65 -12.67 7.23
N ALA A 17 9.60 -12.92 8.14
CA ALA A 17 9.35 -12.87 9.59
C ALA A 17 8.88 -11.49 10.10
N GLU A 18 9.05 -10.45 9.28
CA GLU A 18 8.71 -9.06 9.58
C GLU A 18 7.34 -8.65 9.00
N ASN A 19 6.64 -9.58 8.34
CA ASN A 19 5.31 -9.29 7.80
C ASN A 19 4.32 -9.07 8.94
N GLY A 20 3.66 -7.91 8.93
CA GLY A 20 2.75 -7.50 10.00
C GLY A 20 1.54 -8.43 10.21
N VAL A 21 1.18 -9.30 9.25
CA VAL A 21 0.00 -10.17 9.40
C VAL A 21 0.08 -11.10 10.61
N TYR A 22 1.28 -11.56 10.99
CA TYR A 22 1.47 -12.47 12.12
C TYR A 22 1.26 -11.81 13.48
N PRO A 23 1.99 -10.73 13.83
CA PRO A 23 1.73 -10.03 15.08
C PRO A 23 0.32 -9.42 15.13
N ILE A 24 -0.20 -8.89 14.00
CA ILE A 24 -1.58 -8.39 13.94
C ILE A 24 -2.58 -9.52 14.18
N GLY A 25 -2.40 -10.70 13.56
CA GLY A 25 -3.26 -11.85 13.77
C GLY A 25 -3.33 -12.26 15.24
N ARG A 26 -2.17 -12.36 15.91
CA ARG A 26 -2.13 -12.66 17.36
C ARG A 26 -2.81 -11.58 18.19
N ALA A 27 -2.55 -10.30 17.90
CA ALA A 27 -3.18 -9.19 18.60
C ALA A 27 -4.71 -9.18 18.42
N LEU A 28 -5.22 -9.47 17.22
CA LEU A 28 -6.65 -9.66 16.96
C LEU A 28 -7.23 -10.82 17.77
N HIS A 29 -6.52 -11.96 17.81
CA HIS A 29 -6.95 -13.15 18.57
C HIS A 29 -7.08 -12.87 20.07
N HIS A 30 -6.21 -12.03 20.64
CA HIS A 30 -6.25 -11.65 22.05
C HIS A 30 -7.21 -10.50 22.36
N HIS A 31 -7.65 -9.76 21.34
CA HIS A 31 -8.49 -8.60 21.53
C HIS A 31 -9.95 -9.01 21.82
N PRO A 32 -10.58 -8.54 22.92
CA PRO A 32 -11.89 -9.01 23.37
C PRO A 32 -13.04 -8.67 22.41
N GLY A 33 -12.81 -7.73 21.51
CA GLY A 33 -13.76 -7.34 20.46
C GLY A 33 -13.91 -8.33 19.30
N PHE A 34 -13.08 -9.38 19.23
CA PHE A 34 -13.17 -10.40 18.18
C PHE A 34 -13.47 -11.78 18.75
N THR A 35 -14.43 -12.49 18.16
CA THR A 35 -14.80 -13.87 18.55
C THR A 35 -14.16 -14.92 17.64
N GLN A 36 -13.75 -14.52 16.45
CA GLN A 36 -13.13 -15.39 15.46
C GLN A 36 -12.17 -14.57 14.59
N VAL A 37 -10.96 -15.09 14.42
CA VAL A 37 -9.92 -14.51 13.57
C VAL A 37 -9.38 -15.61 12.70
N ASP A 38 -9.61 -15.50 11.40
CA ASP A 38 -9.20 -16.49 10.41
C ASP A 38 -8.36 -15.86 9.32
N ILE A 39 -7.50 -16.65 8.70
CA ILE A 39 -6.65 -16.20 7.61
C ILE A 39 -6.77 -17.12 6.42
N VAL A 40 -6.94 -16.52 5.24
CA VAL A 40 -6.79 -17.16 3.93
C VAL A 40 -5.52 -16.65 3.28
N THR A 41 -4.68 -17.57 2.80
CA THR A 41 -3.53 -17.23 1.96
C THR A 41 -3.81 -17.54 0.49
N ARG A 42 -3.45 -16.62 -0.40
CA ARG A 42 -3.44 -16.82 -1.86
C ARG A 42 -2.53 -17.97 -2.29
N SER A 43 -1.54 -18.34 -1.47
CA SER A 43 -0.56 -19.38 -1.82
C SER A 43 -1.14 -20.80 -1.86
N HIS A 44 -2.35 -21.01 -1.34
CA HIS A 44 -2.94 -22.34 -1.28
C HIS A 44 -3.62 -22.71 -2.63
N ALA A 45 -3.29 -23.87 -3.17
CA ALA A 45 -3.71 -24.29 -4.51
C ALA A 45 -5.24 -24.32 -4.71
N ALA A 46 -6.00 -24.68 -3.66
CA ALA A 46 -7.46 -24.70 -3.72
C ALA A 46 -8.10 -23.31 -3.93
N HIS A 47 -7.33 -22.22 -3.85
CA HIS A 47 -7.83 -20.85 -4.03
C HIS A 47 -7.58 -20.28 -5.44
N ALA A 48 -7.07 -21.09 -6.37
CA ALA A 48 -6.76 -20.64 -7.73
C ALA A 48 -8.00 -20.07 -8.46
N ASP A 49 -9.17 -20.69 -8.29
CA ASP A 49 -10.41 -20.19 -8.89
C ASP A 49 -10.76 -18.79 -8.39
N PHE A 50 -10.57 -18.52 -7.09
CA PHE A 50 -10.85 -17.22 -6.49
C PHE A 50 -9.82 -16.15 -6.89
N PHE A 51 -8.52 -16.45 -6.80
CA PHE A 51 -7.47 -15.43 -6.99
C PHE A 51 -6.99 -15.27 -8.45
N GLU A 52 -7.09 -16.32 -9.27
CA GLU A 52 -6.56 -16.33 -10.64
C GLU A 52 -7.69 -16.29 -11.67
N LYS A 53 -8.78 -17.02 -11.44
CA LYS A 53 -9.95 -17.01 -12.33
C LYS A 53 -11.01 -15.99 -11.93
N HIS A 54 -10.89 -15.41 -10.73
CA HIS A 54 -11.83 -14.43 -10.18
C HIS A 54 -13.26 -14.95 -10.13
N LEU A 55 -13.41 -16.20 -9.71
CA LEU A 55 -14.70 -16.86 -9.49
C LEU A 55 -15.01 -16.88 -7.98
N PRO A 56 -16.19 -16.40 -7.55
CA PRO A 56 -16.58 -16.50 -6.14
C PRO A 56 -16.74 -17.97 -5.76
N GLY A 57 -16.44 -18.30 -4.51
CA GLY A 57 -16.52 -19.67 -4.02
C GLY A 57 -15.94 -19.80 -2.61
N PRO A 58 -16.08 -20.99 -2.00
CA PRO A 58 -15.53 -21.25 -0.69
C PRO A 58 -13.99 -21.19 -0.73
N LEU A 59 -13.42 -20.69 0.36
CA LEU A 59 -11.98 -20.66 0.62
C LEU A 59 -11.65 -21.60 1.77
N GLN A 60 -10.37 -21.95 1.90
CA GLN A 60 -9.84 -22.70 3.04
C GLN A 60 -9.13 -21.72 3.97
N ALA A 61 -9.70 -21.52 5.16
CA ALA A 61 -9.15 -20.62 6.16
C ALA A 61 -8.47 -21.39 7.29
N THR A 62 -7.39 -20.82 7.83
CA THR A 62 -6.75 -21.28 9.06
C THR A 62 -7.18 -20.38 10.22
N PRO A 63 -7.73 -20.93 11.31
CA PRO A 63 -7.98 -20.18 12.54
C PRO A 63 -6.68 -19.69 13.16
N VAL A 64 -6.62 -18.41 13.53
CA VAL A 64 -5.46 -17.85 14.26
C VAL A 64 -5.46 -18.34 15.70
N LYS A 65 -4.27 -18.70 16.18
CA LYS A 65 -4.00 -19.14 17.55
C LYS A 65 -3.02 -18.19 18.24
N HIS A 66 -2.90 -18.30 19.56
CA HIS A 66 -1.97 -17.50 20.37
C HIS A 66 -0.51 -17.57 19.90
N ASP A 67 -0.08 -18.69 19.31
CA ASP A 67 1.27 -18.95 18.82
C ASP A 67 1.46 -18.70 17.32
N PHE A 68 0.44 -18.17 16.63
CA PHE A 68 0.45 -17.95 15.18
C PHE A 68 1.68 -17.16 14.72
N SER A 69 2.52 -17.77 13.89
CA SER A 69 3.87 -17.28 13.58
C SER A 69 4.25 -17.45 12.12
N PHE A 70 5.27 -16.70 11.69
CA PHE A 70 5.83 -16.87 10.37
C PHE A 70 6.66 -18.15 10.30
N TYR A 71 6.34 -18.98 9.32
CA TYR A 71 7.19 -20.08 8.89
C TYR A 71 7.39 -20.00 7.37
N PRO A 72 8.63 -20.16 6.85
CA PRO A 72 8.87 -20.09 5.42
C PRO A 72 8.00 -21.07 4.59
N ASP A 73 7.73 -22.26 5.12
CA ASP A 73 6.88 -23.27 4.48
C ASP A 73 5.37 -22.98 4.57
N GLY A 74 4.97 -21.97 5.35
CA GLY A 74 3.57 -21.58 5.50
C GLY A 74 2.74 -22.56 6.33
N ARG A 75 3.34 -23.38 7.20
CA ARG A 75 2.62 -24.36 8.02
C ARG A 75 1.45 -23.76 8.82
N ASP A 76 1.63 -22.57 9.40
CA ASP A 76 0.61 -21.87 10.18
C ASP A 76 -0.54 -21.28 9.34
N LEU A 77 -0.43 -21.33 8.00
CA LEU A 77 -1.45 -20.90 7.04
C LEU A 77 -2.00 -22.07 6.20
N SER A 78 -1.62 -23.31 6.52
CA SER A 78 -1.98 -24.51 5.76
C SER A 78 -2.45 -25.68 6.63
N GLN A 79 -2.51 -25.48 7.95
CA GLN A 79 -2.99 -26.47 8.90
C GLN A 79 -4.39 -26.12 9.41
N ASN A 80 -5.13 -27.16 9.85
CA ASN A 80 -6.48 -27.03 10.43
C ASN A 80 -7.43 -26.23 9.52
N LEU A 81 -7.31 -26.43 8.21
CA LEU A 81 -8.08 -25.72 7.21
C LEU A 81 -9.56 -26.05 7.35
N ARG A 82 -10.40 -25.01 7.28
CA ARG A 82 -11.85 -25.14 7.21
C ARG A 82 -12.41 -24.42 5.99
N PRO A 83 -13.43 -25.00 5.32
CA PRO A 83 -14.16 -24.30 4.28
C PRO A 83 -14.92 -23.12 4.88
N VAL A 84 -14.80 -21.95 4.26
CA VAL A 84 -15.49 -20.73 4.67
C VAL A 84 -15.96 -19.94 3.46
N ALA A 85 -17.05 -19.20 3.60
CA ALA A 85 -17.46 -18.14 2.69
C ALA A 85 -17.05 -16.78 3.26
N LEU A 86 -16.88 -15.77 2.40
CA LEU A 86 -16.61 -14.40 2.88
C LEU A 86 -17.73 -13.87 3.77
N THR A 87 -18.97 -14.23 3.44
CA THR A 87 -20.20 -13.85 4.16
C THR A 87 -20.34 -14.49 5.54
N ASP A 88 -19.48 -15.45 5.89
CA ASP A 88 -19.43 -16.01 7.25
C ASP A 88 -18.79 -15.04 8.25
N TYR A 89 -18.23 -13.92 7.76
CA TYR A 89 -17.51 -12.94 8.54
C TYR A 89 -18.16 -11.57 8.46
N ASP A 90 -18.11 -10.86 9.58
CA ASP A 90 -18.62 -9.49 9.66
C ASP A 90 -17.67 -8.53 8.91
N VAL A 91 -16.37 -8.89 8.83
CA VAL A 91 -15.32 -8.10 8.17
C VAL A 91 -14.35 -8.98 7.40
N VAL A 92 -13.95 -8.54 6.20
CA VAL A 92 -12.87 -9.13 5.41
C VAL A 92 -11.73 -8.13 5.24
N TRP A 93 -10.56 -8.41 5.81
CA TRP A 93 -9.36 -7.59 5.70
C TRP A 93 -8.46 -8.07 4.55
N LEU A 94 -8.40 -7.30 3.46
CA LEU A 94 -7.50 -7.49 2.33
C LEU A 94 -6.09 -6.97 2.65
N ARG A 95 -5.14 -7.90 2.77
CA ARG A 95 -3.71 -7.72 3.02
C ARG A 95 -2.86 -8.33 1.89
N LEU A 96 -3.35 -8.24 0.65
CA LEU A 96 -2.60 -8.69 -0.52
C LEU A 96 -1.51 -7.67 -0.94
N PRO A 97 -0.33 -8.14 -1.38
CA PRO A 97 0.71 -7.25 -1.91
C PRO A 97 0.29 -6.65 -3.26
N PRO A 98 0.91 -5.55 -3.70
CA PRO A 98 0.74 -5.06 -5.07
C PRO A 98 1.35 -6.07 -6.08
N PRO A 99 0.82 -6.14 -7.31
CA PRO A 99 -0.35 -5.41 -7.80
C PRO A 99 -1.66 -6.07 -7.33
N PHE A 100 -2.64 -5.24 -6.95
CA PHE A 100 -3.98 -5.72 -6.63
C PHE A 100 -4.80 -5.88 -7.93
N PRO A 101 -5.28 -7.09 -8.28
CA PRO A 101 -5.89 -7.32 -9.59
C PRO A 101 -7.25 -6.61 -9.76
N GLU A 102 -7.43 -5.92 -10.88
CA GLU A 102 -8.71 -5.23 -11.18
C GLU A 102 -9.90 -6.17 -11.22
N LYS A 103 -9.73 -7.34 -11.86
CA LYS A 103 -10.77 -8.36 -11.95
C LYS A 103 -11.12 -8.95 -10.58
N LEU A 104 -10.15 -9.05 -9.67
CA LEU A 104 -10.42 -9.47 -8.28
C LEU A 104 -11.25 -8.40 -7.56
N ALA A 105 -10.90 -7.12 -7.69
CA ALA A 105 -11.68 -6.04 -7.11
C ALA A 105 -13.11 -5.99 -7.65
N ALA A 106 -13.28 -6.16 -8.97
CA ALA A 106 -14.58 -6.19 -9.63
C ALA A 106 -15.43 -7.38 -9.14
N MET A 107 -14.84 -8.58 -9.03
CA MET A 107 -15.53 -9.74 -8.49
C MET A 107 -15.95 -9.50 -7.03
N LEU A 108 -15.04 -9.00 -6.18
CA LEU A 108 -15.34 -8.75 -4.76
C LEU A 108 -16.49 -7.74 -4.59
N THR A 109 -16.45 -6.63 -5.32
CA THR A 109 -17.46 -5.57 -5.24
C THR A 109 -18.80 -5.97 -5.85
N THR A 110 -18.79 -6.81 -6.90
CA THR A 110 -20.03 -7.27 -7.56
C THR A 110 -20.70 -8.40 -6.81
N CYS A 111 -19.93 -9.40 -6.35
CA CYS A 111 -20.46 -10.59 -5.71
C CYS A 111 -20.74 -10.41 -4.21
N TYR A 112 -20.05 -9.47 -3.54
CA TYR A 112 -20.18 -9.24 -2.11
C TYR A 112 -20.43 -7.75 -1.77
N PRO A 113 -21.47 -7.11 -2.34
CA PRO A 113 -21.69 -5.67 -2.20
C PRO A 113 -22.01 -5.21 -0.78
N GLN A 114 -22.44 -6.12 0.10
CA GLN A 114 -22.74 -5.83 1.51
C GLN A 114 -21.58 -6.17 2.46
N GLN A 115 -20.49 -6.75 1.95
CA GLN A 115 -19.37 -7.15 2.79
C GLN A 115 -18.54 -5.92 3.19
N LEU A 116 -18.28 -5.76 4.49
CA LEU A 116 -17.32 -4.77 4.96
C LEU A 116 -15.90 -5.25 4.64
N PHE A 117 -15.30 -4.66 3.62
CA PHE A 117 -13.90 -4.86 3.25
C PHE A 117 -12.99 -3.77 3.85
N ILE A 118 -11.82 -4.18 4.32
CA ILE A 118 -10.76 -3.28 4.80
C ILE A 118 -9.47 -3.65 4.07
N ASN A 119 -8.79 -2.79 3.34
CA ASN A 119 -9.38 -1.64 2.66
C ASN A 119 -10.40 -2.12 1.61
N HIS A 120 -11.35 -1.25 1.26
CA HIS A 120 -12.34 -1.56 0.24
C HIS A 120 -11.69 -1.80 -1.14
N PRO A 121 -12.07 -2.84 -1.93
CA PRO A 121 -11.36 -3.20 -3.15
C PRO A 121 -11.27 -2.06 -4.18
N ALA A 122 -12.34 -1.28 -4.33
CA ALA A 122 -12.35 -0.11 -5.21
C ALA A 122 -11.43 1.02 -4.71
N GLY A 123 -11.33 1.19 -3.39
CA GLY A 123 -10.40 2.14 -2.78
C GLY A 123 -8.94 1.73 -2.99
N ILE A 124 -8.62 0.44 -2.86
CA ILE A 124 -7.29 -0.10 -3.18
C ILE A 124 -6.92 0.18 -4.65
N LEU A 125 -7.84 -0.04 -5.59
CA LEU A 125 -7.58 0.23 -7.01
C LEU A 125 -7.38 1.71 -7.31
N ARG A 126 -8.26 2.58 -6.79
CA ARG A 126 -8.19 4.02 -7.05
C ARG A 126 -6.88 4.60 -6.53
N THR A 127 -6.56 4.30 -5.27
CA THR A 127 -5.35 4.79 -4.61
C THR A 127 -4.07 4.16 -5.14
N GLY A 128 -4.14 2.94 -5.70
CA GLY A 128 -3.00 2.27 -6.32
C GLY A 128 -2.56 2.85 -7.66
N SER A 129 -3.36 3.72 -8.29
CA SER A 129 -2.96 4.42 -9.51
C SER A 129 -2.32 5.77 -9.18
N LYS A 130 -1.13 6.05 -9.72
CA LYS A 130 -0.37 7.27 -9.36
C LYS A 130 -1.09 8.57 -9.69
N ASP A 131 -1.94 8.58 -10.71
CA ASP A 131 -2.76 9.75 -11.06
C ASP A 131 -3.73 10.16 -9.94
N PHE A 132 -3.97 9.31 -8.93
CA PHE A 132 -4.73 9.70 -7.74
C PHE A 132 -4.13 10.90 -7.00
N LEU A 133 -2.81 11.10 -7.10
CA LEU A 133 -2.15 12.27 -6.52
C LEU A 133 -2.61 13.59 -7.15
N LEU A 134 -3.17 13.57 -8.37
CA LEU A 134 -3.72 14.77 -9.03
C LEU A 134 -4.96 15.32 -8.32
N ASP A 135 -5.59 14.53 -7.45
CA ASP A 135 -6.70 14.99 -6.59
C ASP A 135 -6.19 15.88 -5.43
N PHE A 136 -4.87 15.88 -5.19
CA PHE A 136 -4.21 16.61 -4.09
C PHE A 136 -3.00 17.44 -4.56
N PRO A 137 -3.17 18.34 -5.55
CA PRO A 137 -2.05 19.05 -6.16
C PRO A 137 -1.30 19.95 -5.17
N ALA A 138 -1.98 20.44 -4.12
CA ALA A 138 -1.38 21.27 -3.08
C ALA A 138 -0.43 20.50 -2.14
N LEU A 139 -0.55 19.17 -2.08
CA LEU A 139 0.27 18.32 -1.21
C LEU A 139 1.50 17.77 -1.93
N CYS A 140 1.60 17.95 -3.25
CA CYS A 140 2.56 17.25 -4.08
C CYS A 140 3.46 18.22 -4.87
N PRO A 141 4.60 17.75 -5.40
CA PRO A 141 5.36 18.48 -6.41
C PRO A 141 4.52 18.78 -7.65
N PRO A 142 4.91 19.77 -8.48
CA PRO A 142 4.31 19.96 -9.80
C PRO A 142 4.26 18.64 -10.57
N MET A 143 3.08 18.28 -11.05
CA MET A 143 2.83 17.01 -11.71
C MET A 143 1.84 17.17 -12.86
N GLN A 144 1.87 16.21 -13.79
CA GLN A 144 1.02 16.17 -14.97
C GLN A 144 0.77 14.71 -15.37
N LEU A 145 -0.45 14.39 -15.77
CA LEU A 145 -0.73 13.13 -16.46
C LEU A 145 -0.16 13.23 -17.89
N CYS A 146 0.79 12.35 -18.21
CA CYS A 146 1.39 12.26 -19.54
C CYS A 146 0.87 11.01 -20.24
N GLN A 147 -0.01 11.19 -21.22
CA GLN A 147 -0.59 10.10 -22.01
C GLN A 147 0.09 9.97 -23.39
N THR A 148 0.79 11.01 -23.82
CA THR A 148 1.45 11.11 -25.11
C THR A 148 2.91 11.54 -24.95
N LEU A 149 3.72 11.31 -25.99
CA LEU A 149 5.09 11.83 -26.03
C LEU A 149 5.10 13.36 -25.99
N GLU A 150 4.10 14.02 -26.57
CA GLU A 150 3.97 15.47 -26.55
C GLU A 150 3.78 16.00 -25.13
N ASP A 151 2.96 15.33 -24.31
CA ASP A 151 2.81 15.69 -22.88
C ASP A 151 4.16 15.63 -22.16
N ILE A 152 4.96 14.59 -22.44
CA ILE A 152 6.30 14.42 -21.86
C ILE A 152 7.23 15.55 -22.32
N ILE A 153 7.22 15.89 -23.61
CA ILE A 153 8.03 16.97 -24.20
C ILE A 153 7.68 18.32 -23.56
N GLN A 154 6.40 18.64 -23.46
CA GLN A 154 5.91 19.89 -22.86
C GLN A 154 6.26 19.97 -21.38
N PHE A 155 6.08 18.88 -20.64
CA PHE A 155 6.34 18.88 -19.20
C PHE A 155 7.84 18.96 -18.89
N LYS A 156 8.69 18.18 -19.57
CA LYS A 156 10.16 18.21 -19.37
C LYS A 156 10.80 19.54 -19.77
N ALA A 157 10.14 20.34 -20.62
CA ALA A 157 10.66 21.65 -21.03
C ALA A 157 10.69 22.66 -19.87
N ARG A 158 9.97 22.40 -18.78
CA ARG A 158 9.85 23.31 -17.63
C ARG A 158 10.95 23.07 -16.58
N PHE A 159 11.38 21.83 -16.40
CA PHE A 159 12.35 21.39 -15.39
C PHE A 159 12.69 19.91 -15.61
N ALA A 160 13.69 19.40 -14.89
CA ALA A 160 13.93 17.96 -14.80
C ALA A 160 12.71 17.24 -14.19
N ILE A 161 12.33 16.10 -14.76
CA ILE A 161 11.14 15.35 -14.38
C ILE A 161 11.46 13.89 -14.05
N VAL A 162 10.54 13.26 -13.34
CA VAL A 162 10.45 11.82 -13.17
C VAL A 162 9.11 11.35 -13.75
N LEU A 163 9.15 10.40 -14.67
CA LEU A 163 7.98 9.70 -15.18
C LEU A 163 7.78 8.44 -14.35
N LYS A 164 6.61 8.31 -13.72
CA LYS A 164 6.23 7.13 -12.95
C LYS A 164 5.08 6.40 -13.67
N PRO A 165 5.22 5.14 -14.11
CA PRO A 165 4.12 4.43 -14.76
C PRO A 165 2.93 4.30 -13.80
N LEU A 166 1.71 4.53 -14.27
CA LEU A 166 0.54 4.70 -13.39
C LEU A 166 0.34 3.55 -12.41
N ARG A 167 0.49 2.30 -12.87
CA ARG A 167 0.21 1.08 -12.09
C ARG A 167 1.45 0.25 -11.71
N ALA A 168 2.66 0.73 -12.01
CA ALA A 168 3.88 0.06 -11.59
C ALA A 168 4.10 0.19 -10.07
N TYR A 169 4.85 -0.72 -9.46
CA TYR A 169 5.15 -0.71 -8.03
C TYR A 169 6.65 -0.97 -7.80
N GLY A 170 7.16 -0.64 -6.62
CA GLY A 170 8.56 -0.88 -6.25
C GLY A 170 9.58 -0.14 -7.13
N GLY A 171 9.22 1.01 -7.69
CA GLY A 171 10.09 1.82 -8.55
C GLY A 171 10.39 1.25 -9.94
N GLN A 172 9.68 0.20 -10.37
CA GLN A 172 9.83 -0.35 -11.72
C GLN A 172 9.39 0.64 -12.80
N GLY A 173 10.15 0.72 -13.90
CA GLY A 173 9.84 1.60 -15.03
C GLY A 173 9.86 3.11 -14.72
N VAL A 174 10.45 3.53 -13.60
CA VAL A 174 10.59 4.94 -13.27
C VAL A 174 11.74 5.53 -14.10
N VAL A 175 11.45 6.62 -14.81
CA VAL A 175 12.39 7.28 -15.72
C VAL A 175 12.65 8.70 -15.26
N ARG A 176 13.91 9.10 -15.08
CA ARG A 176 14.30 10.50 -14.89
C ARG A 176 14.68 11.11 -16.23
N ILE A 177 14.20 12.31 -16.51
CA ILE A 177 14.52 13.08 -17.72
C ILE A 177 15.01 14.47 -17.32
N ASP A 178 16.18 14.86 -17.81
CA ASP A 178 16.80 16.16 -17.57
C ASP A 178 17.38 16.69 -18.89
N GLY A 179 16.64 17.58 -19.55
CA GLY A 179 16.95 18.01 -20.91
C GLY A 179 16.91 16.83 -21.90
N ASP A 180 18.07 16.50 -22.48
CA ASP A 180 18.27 15.36 -23.39
C ASP A 180 18.81 14.11 -22.68
N GLN A 181 19.12 14.18 -21.39
CA GLN A 181 19.61 13.06 -20.60
C GLN A 181 18.44 12.29 -20.00
N VAL A 182 18.40 10.99 -20.21
CA VAL A 182 17.39 10.10 -19.64
C VAL A 182 18.08 9.00 -18.85
N SER A 183 17.62 8.78 -17.62
CA SER A 183 18.09 7.72 -16.73
C SER A 183 16.93 6.80 -16.36
N SER A 184 17.08 5.50 -16.64
CA SER A 184 16.07 4.48 -16.36
C SER A 184 16.77 3.19 -15.95
N GLU A 185 16.40 2.63 -14.79
CA GLU A 185 16.91 1.34 -14.31
C GLU A 185 18.46 1.22 -14.33
N GLY A 186 19.15 2.29 -13.93
CA GLY A 186 20.62 2.34 -13.90
C GLY A 186 21.29 2.50 -15.27
N LYS A 187 20.50 2.66 -16.34
CA LYS A 187 20.99 2.94 -17.70
C LYS A 187 20.78 4.40 -18.04
N ASN A 188 21.72 4.94 -18.82
CA ASN A 188 21.61 6.28 -19.39
C ASN A 188 21.38 6.17 -20.90
N LEU A 189 20.43 6.94 -21.41
CA LEU A 189 20.11 7.05 -22.83
C LEU A 189 19.79 8.50 -23.18
N SER A 190 19.77 8.83 -24.48
CA SER A 190 19.30 10.14 -24.94
C SER A 190 17.78 10.20 -24.97
N PHE A 191 17.22 11.41 -24.87
CA PHE A 191 15.78 11.61 -25.02
C PHE A 191 15.26 11.09 -26.37
N ALA A 192 16.04 11.21 -27.45
CA ALA A 192 15.67 10.67 -28.76
C ALA A 192 15.54 9.12 -28.75
N GLN A 193 16.41 8.42 -28.02
CA GLN A 193 16.32 6.97 -27.84
C GLN A 193 15.07 6.60 -27.02
N PHE A 194 14.82 7.34 -25.93
CA PHE A 194 13.63 7.15 -25.09
C PHE A 194 12.35 7.36 -25.91
N ALA A 195 12.27 8.46 -26.67
CA ALA A 195 11.12 8.80 -27.49
C ALA A 195 10.79 7.70 -28.50
N ARG A 196 11.81 7.10 -29.14
CA ARG A 196 11.63 5.97 -30.05
C ARG A 196 11.10 4.72 -29.32
N GLN A 197 11.61 4.43 -28.13
CA GLN A 197 11.12 3.31 -27.30
C GLN A 197 9.66 3.53 -26.87
N TYR A 198 9.34 4.73 -26.39
CA TYR A 198 7.97 5.12 -26.02
C TYR A 198 7.00 4.99 -27.20
N GLN A 199 7.39 5.41 -28.40
CA GLN A 199 6.52 5.31 -29.58
C GLN A 199 6.25 3.85 -29.99
N ALA A 200 7.20 2.94 -29.73
CA ALA A 200 7.03 1.52 -30.01
C ALA A 200 6.10 0.83 -28.99
N ASP A 201 6.11 1.26 -27.74
CA ASP A 201 5.27 0.73 -26.65
C ASP A 201 4.79 1.87 -25.73
N PRO A 202 3.77 2.63 -26.15
CA PRO A 202 3.31 3.79 -25.40
C PRO A 202 2.57 3.36 -24.15
N GLN A 203 2.91 3.97 -23.02
CA GLN A 203 2.21 3.77 -21.76
C GLN A 203 2.01 5.11 -21.03
N PRO A 204 0.92 5.26 -20.25
CA PRO A 204 0.69 6.48 -19.51
C PRO A 204 1.62 6.58 -18.30
N TYR A 205 2.06 7.81 -18.03
CA TYR A 205 2.87 8.15 -16.86
C TYR A 205 2.20 9.26 -16.05
N LEU A 206 2.45 9.25 -14.75
CA LEU A 206 2.43 10.49 -13.98
C LEU A 206 3.82 11.12 -14.09
N GLY A 207 3.92 12.25 -14.79
CA GLY A 207 5.10 13.09 -14.77
C GLY A 207 5.11 13.92 -13.49
N VAL A 208 6.21 13.92 -12.76
CA VAL A 208 6.42 14.75 -11.57
C VAL A 208 7.72 15.53 -11.70
N LYS A 209 7.80 16.73 -11.14
CA LYS A 209 9.06 17.48 -11.04
C LYS A 209 10.08 16.65 -10.25
N PHE A 210 11.32 16.57 -10.75
CA PHE A 210 12.45 16.04 -10.00
C PHE A 210 12.87 17.05 -8.92
N LEU A 211 12.79 16.63 -7.66
CA LEU A 211 13.13 17.47 -6.49
C LEU A 211 14.63 17.46 -6.22
N LYS A 212 15.20 18.63 -5.93
CA LYS A 212 16.64 18.79 -5.65
C LYS A 212 17.08 18.05 -4.39
N ASN A 213 16.17 17.94 -3.42
CA ASN A 213 16.42 17.38 -2.09
C ASN A 213 16.07 15.88 -2.00
N VAL A 214 15.92 15.16 -3.12
CA VAL A 214 15.61 13.72 -3.13
C VAL A 214 16.66 12.87 -2.37
N SER A 215 17.91 13.35 -2.30
CA SER A 215 18.98 12.70 -1.52
C SER A 215 18.75 12.71 -0.01
N MET A 216 17.85 13.56 0.50
CA MET A 216 17.45 13.56 1.92
C MET A 216 16.55 12.38 2.28
N GLY A 217 16.16 11.57 1.29
CA GLY A 217 15.45 10.32 1.49
C GLY A 217 13.94 10.46 1.49
N ASP A 218 13.32 9.30 1.30
CA ASP A 218 11.88 9.10 1.26
C ASP A 218 11.40 8.60 2.63
N LYS A 219 10.46 9.30 3.26
CA LYS A 219 9.88 8.88 4.54
C LYS A 219 8.58 8.12 4.31
N ARG A 220 8.55 6.85 4.72
CA ARG A 220 7.35 6.02 4.78
C ARG A 220 6.65 6.24 6.10
N ILE A 221 5.40 6.68 6.08
CA ILE A 221 4.55 6.83 7.26
C ILE A 221 3.42 5.82 7.18
N VAL A 222 3.22 5.04 8.24
CA VAL A 222 2.11 4.08 8.37
C VAL A 222 0.97 4.79 9.09
N VAL A 223 -0.22 4.79 8.48
CA VAL A 223 -1.41 5.42 9.03
C VAL A 223 -2.54 4.40 9.14
N PHE A 224 -3.28 4.47 10.23
CA PHE A 224 -4.46 3.65 10.48
C PHE A 224 -5.63 4.54 10.91
N ASP A 225 -6.66 4.62 10.06
CA ASP A 225 -7.86 5.44 10.29
C ASP A 225 -7.53 6.88 10.71
N GLY A 226 -6.58 7.51 10.01
CA GLY A 226 -6.08 8.86 10.29
C GLY A 226 -5.04 8.96 11.41
N HIS A 227 -4.79 7.89 12.18
CA HIS A 227 -3.79 7.87 13.25
C HIS A 227 -2.42 7.46 12.69
N ILE A 228 -1.42 8.27 12.97
CA ILE A 228 -0.02 7.96 12.65
C ILE A 228 0.46 6.84 13.57
N MET A 229 0.82 5.70 12.98
CA MET A 229 1.37 4.56 13.73
C MET A 229 2.88 4.66 13.87
N GLY A 230 3.57 5.26 12.89
CA GLY A 230 5.02 5.43 12.91
C GLY A 230 5.58 5.74 11.54
N ALA A 231 6.85 6.11 11.50
CA ALA A 231 7.54 6.46 10.27
C ALA A 231 8.97 5.90 10.21
N ALA A 232 9.42 5.67 8.97
CA ALA A 232 10.77 5.23 8.68
C ALA A 232 11.34 6.02 7.49
N LEU A 233 12.51 6.62 7.68
CA LEU A 233 13.23 7.31 6.62
C LEU A 233 14.10 6.32 5.84
N ARG A 234 13.94 6.32 4.52
CA ARG A 234 14.65 5.48 3.57
C ARG A 234 15.62 6.33 2.77
N ILE A 235 16.91 6.14 3.00
CA ILE A 235 17.98 6.92 2.35
C ILE A 235 18.42 6.17 1.09
N PRO A 236 18.54 6.84 -0.07
CA PRO A 236 19.00 6.20 -1.31
C PRO A 236 20.46 5.77 -1.19
N ALA A 237 20.84 4.71 -1.92
CA ALA A 237 22.23 4.28 -2.00
C ALA A 237 23.11 5.39 -2.64
N PRO A 238 24.41 5.46 -2.29
CA PRO A 238 25.33 6.42 -2.91
C PRO A 238 25.27 6.37 -4.44
N GLY A 239 25.08 7.53 -5.08
CA GLY A 239 24.96 7.64 -6.55
C GLY A 239 23.58 7.26 -7.13
N SER A 240 22.64 6.80 -6.30
CA SER A 240 21.24 6.56 -6.67
C SER A 240 20.35 7.73 -6.25
N TRP A 241 19.32 8.01 -7.04
CA TRP A 241 18.23 8.93 -6.67
C TRP A 241 16.94 8.16 -6.29
N LEU A 242 16.96 6.82 -6.37
CA LEU A 242 15.86 5.96 -5.96
C LEU A 242 16.10 5.47 -4.53
N CYS A 243 15.11 5.68 -3.65
CA CYS A 243 15.17 5.37 -2.22
C CYS A 243 14.67 3.96 -1.87
N ASN A 244 14.61 3.05 -2.85
CA ASN A 244 14.09 1.70 -2.62
C ASN A 244 15.06 0.87 -1.77
N VAL A 245 14.65 0.55 -0.54
CA VAL A 245 15.41 -0.29 0.41
C VAL A 245 15.79 -1.66 -0.20
N ALA A 246 14.92 -2.22 -1.04
CA ALA A 246 15.20 -3.46 -1.77
C ALA A 246 16.42 -3.39 -2.72
N GLN A 247 16.93 -2.18 -3.01
CA GLN A 247 18.12 -1.93 -3.82
C GLN A 247 19.33 -1.48 -2.97
N GLY A 248 19.35 -1.81 -1.67
CA GLY A 248 20.47 -1.51 -0.77
C GLY A 248 20.39 -0.17 -0.05
N GLY A 249 19.21 0.45 0.02
CA GLY A 249 18.95 1.63 0.86
C GLY A 249 18.86 1.26 2.34
N ASN A 250 19.18 2.21 3.22
CA ASN A 250 19.05 2.06 4.68
C ASN A 250 17.70 2.61 5.15
N SER A 251 17.07 1.91 6.10
CA SER A 251 15.85 2.36 6.77
C SER A 251 16.14 2.69 8.23
N ILE A 252 15.84 3.92 8.64
CA ILE A 252 16.00 4.38 10.02
C ILE A 252 14.66 4.88 10.56
N ILE A 253 14.45 4.76 11.88
CA ILE A 253 13.28 5.34 12.55
C ILE A 253 13.26 6.84 12.28
N ALA A 254 12.07 7.39 12.03
CA ALA A 254 11.88 8.82 11.86
C ALA A 254 10.66 9.29 12.65
N GLU A 255 10.74 10.54 13.13
CA GLU A 255 9.57 11.27 13.59
C GLU A 255 8.79 11.82 12.39
N VAL A 256 7.51 12.10 12.60
CA VAL A 256 6.66 12.72 11.59
C VAL A 256 6.75 14.23 11.72
N ASP A 257 6.91 14.91 10.58
CA ASP A 257 7.05 16.37 10.52
C ASP A 257 5.66 17.02 10.46
N ALA A 258 5.52 18.29 10.89
CA ALA A 258 4.24 19.00 10.88
C ALA A 258 3.60 19.10 9.47
N ASP A 259 4.42 19.21 8.42
CA ASP A 259 3.95 19.16 7.02
C ASP A 259 3.29 17.81 6.69
N GLU A 260 3.81 16.72 7.25
CA GLU A 260 3.33 15.37 7.01
C GLU A 260 2.06 15.07 7.80
N GLU A 261 1.94 15.57 9.03
CA GLU A 261 0.69 15.57 9.79
C GLU A 261 -0.42 16.31 9.00
N ALA A 262 -0.09 17.48 8.43
CA ALA A 262 -1.02 18.24 7.61
C ALA A 262 -1.42 17.49 6.32
N ILE A 263 -0.47 16.80 5.66
CA ILE A 263 -0.76 15.92 4.52
C ILE A 263 -1.75 14.83 4.92
N ILE A 264 -1.51 14.14 6.04
CA ILE A 264 -2.38 13.05 6.50
C ILE A 264 -3.78 13.57 6.83
N ALA A 265 -3.88 14.70 7.53
CA ALA A 265 -5.15 15.33 7.85
C ALA A 265 -5.95 15.72 6.60
N ALA A 266 -5.28 16.20 5.55
CA ALA A 266 -5.90 16.54 4.27
C ALA A 266 -6.35 15.31 3.45
N LEU A 267 -5.60 14.21 3.52
CA LEU A 267 -5.93 12.96 2.82
C LEU A 267 -7.07 12.18 3.48
N GLN A 268 -7.14 12.21 4.81
CA GLN A 268 -7.97 11.31 5.61
C GLN A 268 -9.47 11.33 5.21
N PRO A 269 -10.14 12.49 4.99
CA PRO A 269 -11.56 12.49 4.62
C PRO A 269 -11.85 11.72 3.33
N THR A 270 -11.02 11.91 2.30
CA THR A 270 -11.17 11.24 1.00
C THR A 270 -10.88 9.74 1.11
N LEU A 271 -9.81 9.36 1.79
CA LEU A 271 -9.45 7.95 1.99
C LEU A 271 -10.51 7.19 2.80
N ALA A 272 -11.04 7.82 3.85
CA ALA A 272 -12.11 7.24 4.67
C ALA A 272 -13.41 7.03 3.86
N GLN A 273 -13.77 7.98 2.97
CA GLN A 273 -14.90 7.82 2.05
C GLN A 273 -14.70 6.66 1.07
N MET A 274 -13.46 6.40 0.64
CA MET A 274 -13.10 5.28 -0.24
C MET A 274 -12.97 3.94 0.50
N GLY A 275 -13.19 3.90 1.82
CA GLY A 275 -12.99 2.70 2.63
C GLY A 275 -11.52 2.27 2.75
N VAL A 276 -10.59 3.23 2.64
CA VAL A 276 -9.16 3.02 2.87
C VAL A 276 -8.85 3.40 4.32
N VAL A 277 -8.61 2.38 5.13
CA VAL A 277 -8.44 2.49 6.59
C VAL A 277 -6.97 2.38 6.96
N MET A 278 -6.25 1.38 6.43
CA MET A 278 -4.82 1.23 6.68
C MET A 278 -4.03 1.55 5.41
N TYR A 279 -3.17 2.54 5.46
CA TYR A 279 -2.40 2.96 4.30
C TYR A 279 -1.02 3.48 4.70
N GLY A 280 -0.08 3.43 3.76
CA GLY A 280 1.21 4.07 3.88
C GLY A 280 1.26 5.28 2.97
N ILE A 281 1.86 6.38 3.42
CA ILE A 281 2.24 7.47 2.53
C ILE A 281 3.75 7.57 2.46
N ASP A 282 4.25 7.97 1.29
CA ASP A 282 5.65 8.31 1.07
C ASP A 282 5.77 9.81 0.86
N THR A 283 6.71 10.42 1.57
CA THR A 283 7.00 11.85 1.47
C THR A 283 8.45 12.08 1.09
N LEU A 284 8.68 13.16 0.33
CA LEU A 284 10.01 13.62 -0.06
C LEU A 284 10.22 15.04 0.46
N VAL A 285 11.47 15.46 0.59
CA VAL A 285 11.80 16.86 0.86
C VAL A 285 11.73 17.65 -0.44
N GLY A 286 10.86 18.66 -0.48
CA GLY A 286 10.68 19.59 -1.59
C GLY A 286 11.84 20.57 -1.75
N ASP A 287 11.86 21.30 -2.86
CA ASP A 287 12.87 22.33 -3.14
C ASP A 287 12.86 23.50 -2.14
N ASP A 288 11.74 23.67 -1.42
CA ASP A 288 11.51 24.65 -0.36
C ASP A 288 11.79 24.09 1.05
N ASN A 289 12.38 22.90 1.14
CA ASN A 289 12.69 22.14 2.36
C ASN A 289 11.46 21.68 3.17
N LYS A 290 10.26 21.72 2.59
CA LYS A 290 9.05 21.13 3.20
C LYS A 290 8.86 19.68 2.78
N ARG A 291 8.16 18.88 3.58
CA ARG A 291 7.76 17.53 3.15
C ARG A 291 6.57 17.63 2.20
N VAL A 292 6.63 16.86 1.11
CA VAL A 292 5.57 16.77 0.10
C VAL A 292 5.24 15.31 -0.20
N LEU A 293 3.98 15.03 -0.52
CA LEU A 293 3.48 13.71 -0.85
C LEU A 293 4.05 13.21 -2.18
N SER A 294 4.52 11.96 -2.20
CA SER A 294 5.11 11.29 -3.37
C SER A 294 4.34 10.04 -3.77
N GLU A 295 3.75 9.33 -2.81
CA GLU A 295 3.00 8.09 -3.04
C GLU A 295 1.97 7.79 -1.93
N ILE A 296 0.90 7.09 -2.28
CA ILE A 296 -0.07 6.50 -1.33
C ILE A 296 -0.13 4.99 -1.61
N ASN A 297 -0.08 4.18 -0.56
CA ASN A 297 -0.04 2.72 -0.62
C ASN A 297 -1.17 2.12 0.24
N ALA A 298 -2.22 1.61 -0.38
CA ALA A 298 -3.38 1.02 0.31
C ALA A 298 -3.45 -0.51 0.25
N THR A 299 -2.40 -1.18 -0.22
CA THR A 299 -2.28 -2.66 -0.22
C THR A 299 -1.64 -3.15 1.09
N SER A 300 -1.12 -4.38 1.13
CA SER A 300 -0.35 -4.88 2.28
C SER A 300 0.93 -4.07 2.49
N ILE A 301 0.88 -3.10 3.39
CA ILE A 301 2.05 -2.32 3.80
C ILE A 301 2.81 -3.03 4.94
N GLY A 302 4.14 -3.01 4.83
CA GLY A 302 5.05 -3.43 5.91
C GLY A 302 5.38 -2.29 6.88
N GLY A 303 6.30 -2.54 7.80
CA GLY A 303 6.89 -1.51 8.67
C GLY A 303 6.31 -1.45 10.09
N LEU A 304 5.01 -1.73 10.29
CA LEU A 304 4.37 -1.61 11.61
C LEU A 304 5.08 -2.43 12.71
N GLN A 305 5.42 -3.69 12.41
CA GLN A 305 6.11 -4.56 13.37
C GLN A 305 7.53 -4.07 13.68
N GLN A 306 8.27 -3.65 12.65
CA GLN A 306 9.64 -3.13 12.82
C GLN A 306 9.61 -1.85 13.66
N MET A 307 8.69 -0.93 13.38
CA MET A 307 8.48 0.30 14.15
C MET A 307 8.10 0.00 15.60
N ALA A 308 7.23 -0.99 15.85
CA ALA A 308 6.82 -1.39 17.20
C ALA A 308 8.02 -1.88 18.02
N GLN A 309 8.84 -2.75 17.43
CA GLN A 309 10.05 -3.29 18.07
C GLN A 309 11.09 -2.19 18.33
N GLN A 310 11.26 -1.30 17.36
CA GLN A 310 12.24 -0.22 17.41
C GLN A 310 11.88 0.88 18.42
N ASN A 311 10.60 1.24 18.53
CA ASN A 311 10.12 2.26 19.46
C ASN A 311 9.84 1.72 20.86
N GLY A 312 9.82 0.39 21.04
CA GLY A 312 9.41 -0.24 22.30
C GLY A 312 7.94 0.02 22.66
N GLN A 313 7.11 0.32 21.65
CA GLN A 313 5.70 0.70 21.81
C GLN A 313 4.77 -0.41 21.28
N PRO A 314 3.59 -0.61 21.89
CA PRO A 314 2.61 -1.61 21.47
C PRO A 314 1.81 -1.14 20.23
N LEU A 315 2.51 -0.74 19.16
CA LEU A 315 1.88 -0.16 17.97
C LEU A 315 0.97 -1.16 17.24
N VAL A 316 1.24 -2.47 17.38
CA VAL A 316 0.40 -3.51 16.80
C VAL A 316 -0.94 -3.58 17.52
N GLU A 317 -0.94 -3.58 18.85
CA GLU A 317 -2.13 -3.60 19.69
C GLU A 317 -2.94 -2.30 19.50
N GLN A 318 -2.27 -1.16 19.42
CA GLN A 318 -2.91 0.12 19.10
C GLN A 318 -3.59 0.09 17.72
N ALA A 319 -2.94 -0.45 16.69
CA ALA A 319 -3.54 -0.60 15.37
C ALA A 319 -4.78 -1.51 15.40
N VAL A 320 -4.75 -2.59 16.19
CA VAL A 320 -5.89 -3.49 16.37
C VAL A 320 -7.04 -2.81 17.11
N GLU A 321 -6.77 -2.01 18.13
CA GLU A 321 -7.77 -1.22 18.83
C GLU A 321 -8.44 -0.21 17.88
N ILE A 322 -7.65 0.54 17.11
CA ILE A 322 -8.16 1.49 16.10
C ILE A 322 -9.02 0.77 15.06
N LEU A 323 -8.57 -0.39 14.58
CA LEU A 323 -9.33 -1.22 13.65
C LEU A 323 -10.68 -1.65 14.24
N TRP A 324 -10.67 -2.12 15.49
CA TRP A 324 -11.89 -2.52 16.18
C TRP A 324 -12.87 -1.34 16.31
N GLN A 325 -12.40 -0.16 16.72
CA GLN A 325 -13.22 1.05 16.81
C GLN A 325 -13.81 1.44 15.45
N TYR A 326 -13.02 1.35 14.38
CA TYR A 326 -13.51 1.59 13.01
C TYR A 326 -14.63 0.60 12.65
N ILE A 327 -14.41 -0.70 12.88
CA ILE A 327 -15.38 -1.77 12.58
C ILE A 327 -16.67 -1.55 13.38
N ASP A 328 -16.54 -1.30 14.69
CA ASP A 328 -17.66 -1.09 15.59
C ASP A 328 -18.55 0.08 15.15
N ARG A 329 -17.94 1.23 14.81
CA ARG A 329 -18.66 2.38 14.25
C ARG A 329 -19.36 2.06 12.93
N LYS A 330 -18.70 1.34 12.02
CA LYS A 330 -19.27 1.01 10.70
C LYS A 330 -20.44 0.03 10.81
N LEU A 331 -20.32 -1.02 11.60
CA LEU A 331 -21.36 -2.05 11.71
C LEU A 331 -22.55 -1.60 12.58
N LYS A 332 -22.33 -0.75 13.59
CA LYS A 332 -23.44 -0.11 14.33
C LYS A 332 -24.25 0.84 13.44
N ASN A 333 -23.61 1.61 12.57
CA ASN A 333 -24.30 2.51 11.64
C ASN A 333 -25.12 1.78 10.56
N ILE A 334 -24.87 0.49 10.31
CA ILE A 334 -25.65 -0.33 9.37
C ILE A 334 -26.91 -0.93 10.04
N THR A 335 -26.93 -0.99 11.38
CA THR A 335 -28.01 -1.63 12.15
C THR A 335 -29.02 -0.63 12.75
N CYS A 336 -28.84 0.68 12.52
CA CYS A 336 -29.76 1.75 12.88
C CYS A 336 -30.44 2.33 11.63
#